data_AF-A0A1V2L185-F1
#
_entry.id   AF-A0A1V2L185-F1
#
_cell.length_a   1.000
_cell.length_b   1.000
_cell.length_c   1.000
_cell.angle_alpha   90.00
_cell.angle_beta   90.00
_cell.angle_gamma   90.00
#
_symmetry.space_group_name_H-M   'P 1'
#
loop_
_entity.id
_entity.type
_entity.pdbx_description
1 polymer ?
#
loop_
_entity_poly.entity_id
_entity_poly.type
_entity_poly.pdbx_seq_one_letter_code
_entity_poly.pdbx_strand_id
1 'polypeptide(L)'
;MRGQAFIAFENEKKAKEAVAILDGVELFQKTIHAELAKSSSNATIEKNLDKEKYDAYLEERSKYKKALDEKKEVEKKQKPTKVNLDNTPPNKILLIQDLPADTTREDLSEVFSKHVGFVEIRLVAVRRVAFVEFESEKTAIPAKEQNQGLTIREQKVSVNYAKK
;
A
#
# COMPACT_ATOMS: atom_id res chain seq x y z
N MET A 1 -7.94 -14.07 -2.41
CA MET A 1 -7.87 -14.74 -1.09
C MET A 1 -7.26 -16.12 -1.32
N ARG A 2 -5.94 -16.28 -1.15
CA ARG A 2 -5.27 -17.60 -1.23
C ARG A 2 -4.71 -17.90 0.16
N GLY A 3 -4.99 -19.08 0.69
CA GLY A 3 -4.56 -19.49 2.05
C GLY A 3 -5.59 -19.31 3.16
N GLN A 4 -6.87 -19.08 2.85
CA GLN A 4 -7.97 -19.04 3.84
C GLN A 4 -9.10 -19.96 3.39
N ALA A 5 -9.73 -20.67 4.33
CA ALA A 5 -10.87 -21.54 4.10
C ALA A 5 -11.93 -21.34 5.18
N PHE A 6 -13.20 -21.58 4.84
CA PHE A 6 -14.32 -21.55 5.78
C PHE A 6 -14.93 -22.94 5.86
N ILE A 7 -15.04 -23.49 7.07
CA ILE A 7 -15.61 -24.80 7.34
C ILE A 7 -16.89 -24.60 8.15
N ALA A 8 -18.02 -25.10 7.66
CA ALA A 8 -19.29 -25.04 8.35
C ALA A 8 -19.55 -26.36 9.09
N PHE A 9 -19.82 -26.28 10.38
CA PHE A 9 -20.22 -27.43 11.20
C PHE A 9 -21.73 -27.38 11.44
N GLU A 10 -22.31 -28.55 11.69
CA GLU A 10 -23.73 -28.69 12.01
C GLU A 10 -24.08 -28.09 13.39
N ASN A 11 -23.15 -28.15 14.34
CA ASN A 11 -23.36 -27.70 15.71
C ASN A 11 -22.23 -26.77 16.18
N GLU A 12 -22.59 -25.74 16.95
CA GLU A 12 -21.62 -24.78 17.52
C GLU A 12 -20.59 -25.46 18.44
N LYS A 13 -21.03 -26.47 19.21
CA LYS A 13 -20.14 -27.25 20.10
C LYS A 13 -19.01 -27.93 19.32
N LYS A 14 -19.35 -28.60 18.21
CA LYS A 14 -18.37 -29.25 17.32
C LYS A 14 -17.42 -28.23 16.68
N ALA A 15 -17.91 -27.04 16.33
CA ALA A 15 -17.06 -25.98 15.78
C ALA A 15 -16.03 -25.49 16.81
N LYS A 16 -16.43 -25.31 18.08
CA LYS A 16 -15.53 -24.89 19.17
C LYS A 16 -14.45 -25.94 19.46
N GLU A 17 -14.83 -27.21 19.51
CA GLU A 17 -13.90 -28.33 19.68
C GLU A 17 -12.90 -28.40 18.51
N ALA A 18 -13.40 -28.27 17.28
CA ALA A 18 -12.55 -28.28 16.08
C ALA A 18 -11.55 -27.12 16.07
N VAL A 19 -11.95 -25.91 16.48
CA VAL A 19 -11.04 -24.77 16.62
C VAL A 19 -9.94 -25.07 17.64
N ALA A 20 -10.29 -25.59 18.82
CA ALA A 20 -9.31 -25.90 19.86
C ALA A 20 -8.30 -26.99 19.45
N ILE A 21 -8.69 -27.91 18.57
CA ILE A 21 -7.82 -29.01 18.10
C ILE A 21 -6.99 -28.59 16.89
N LEU A 22 -7.57 -27.82 15.96
CA LEU A 22 -6.95 -27.50 14.67
C LEU A 22 -6.07 -26.26 14.74
N ASP A 23 -6.26 -25.39 15.73
CA ASP A 23 -5.42 -24.22 15.90
C ASP A 23 -3.99 -24.63 16.29
N GLY A 24 -3.00 -24.23 15.49
CA GLY A 24 -1.60 -24.59 15.71
C GLY A 24 -1.16 -25.94 15.13
N VAL A 25 -2.04 -26.66 14.41
CA VAL A 25 -1.66 -27.93 13.75
C VAL A 25 -0.79 -27.67 12.53
N GLU A 26 0.25 -28.48 12.32
CA GLU A 26 1.01 -28.45 11.07
C GLU A 26 0.30 -29.24 9.97
N LEU A 27 -0.05 -28.53 8.90
CA LEU A 27 -0.66 -29.10 7.70
C LEU A 27 0.15 -28.70 6.47
N PHE A 28 0.64 -29.68 5.71
CA PHE A 28 1.51 -29.46 4.54
C PHE A 28 2.73 -28.57 4.83
N GLN A 29 3.42 -28.84 5.95
CA GLN A 29 4.62 -28.09 6.41
C GLN A 29 4.34 -26.63 6.77
N LYS A 30 3.08 -26.28 7.05
CA LYS A 30 2.67 -24.96 7.53
C LYS A 30 1.71 -25.10 8.69
N THR A 31 1.92 -24.33 9.74
CA THR A 31 0.99 -24.24 10.86
C THR A 31 -0.29 -23.55 10.39
N ILE A 32 -1.43 -24.19 10.61
CA ILE A 32 -2.75 -23.59 10.35
C ILE A 32 -3.24 -22.86 11.60
N HIS A 33 -3.92 -21.75 11.37
CA HIS A 33 -4.58 -20.96 12.42
C HIS A 33 -6.09 -21.11 12.25
N ALA A 34 -6.78 -21.54 13.30
CA ALA A 34 -8.22 -21.80 13.27
C ALA A 34 -8.94 -20.84 14.22
N GLU A 35 -9.94 -20.12 13.70
CA GLU A 35 -10.77 -19.21 14.49
C GLU A 35 -12.24 -19.36 14.13
N LEU A 36 -13.13 -19.00 15.06
CA LEU A 36 -14.54 -18.85 14.75
C LEU A 36 -14.76 -17.67 13.81
N ALA A 37 -15.58 -17.89 12.78
CA ALA A 37 -15.91 -16.84 11.83
C ALA A 37 -16.70 -15.72 12.51
N LYS A 38 -16.40 -14.47 12.14
CA LYS A 38 -17.10 -13.27 12.64
C LYS A 38 -18.58 -13.21 12.27
N SER A 39 -19.00 -14.00 11.28
CA SER A 39 -20.39 -14.09 10.83
C SER A 39 -20.75 -15.54 10.52
N SER A 40 -22.02 -15.88 10.73
CA SER A 40 -22.56 -17.20 10.45
C SER A 40 -22.50 -17.53 8.95
N SER A 41 -22.22 -18.79 8.64
CA SER A 41 -22.14 -19.26 7.25
C SER A 41 -23.53 -19.26 6.59
N ASN A 42 -23.60 -18.90 5.31
CA ASN A 42 -24.88 -18.85 4.58
C ASN A 42 -25.63 -20.18 4.62
N ALA A 43 -24.90 -21.30 4.54
CA ALA A 43 -25.45 -22.65 4.55
C ALA A 43 -26.08 -23.03 5.91
N THR A 44 -25.56 -22.49 7.02
CA THR A 44 -26.14 -22.70 8.35
C THR A 44 -27.38 -21.84 8.57
N ILE A 45 -27.39 -20.61 8.02
CA ILE A 45 -28.51 -19.67 8.16
C ILE A 45 -29.71 -20.16 7.34
N GLU A 46 -29.49 -20.62 6.11
CA GLU A 46 -30.55 -21.15 5.23
C GLU A 46 -31.32 -22.33 5.83
N LYS A 47 -30.65 -23.17 6.64
CA LYS A 47 -31.26 -24.35 7.26
C LYS A 47 -31.92 -24.10 8.61
N ASN A 48 -31.58 -23.01 9.31
CA ASN A 48 -32.03 -22.77 10.69
C ASN A 48 -32.91 -21.52 10.86
N LEU A 49 -33.07 -20.67 9.84
CA LEU A 49 -33.92 -19.47 9.91
C LEU A 49 -35.20 -19.62 9.09
N ASP A 50 -36.29 -19.06 9.60
CA ASP A 50 -37.52 -18.82 8.84
C ASP A 50 -37.21 -18.00 7.57
N LYS A 51 -37.91 -18.32 6.47
CA LYS A 51 -37.69 -17.74 5.13
C LYS A 51 -37.67 -16.20 5.13
N GLU A 52 -38.54 -15.57 5.91
CA GLU A 52 -38.60 -14.10 6.03
C GLU A 52 -37.37 -13.49 6.69
N LYS A 53 -36.78 -14.16 7.69
CA LYS A 53 -35.57 -13.68 8.36
C LYS A 53 -34.31 -13.92 7.51
N TYR A 54 -34.34 -14.94 6.65
CA TYR A 54 -33.28 -15.19 5.66
C TYR A 54 -33.24 -14.12 4.57
N ASP A 55 -34.41 -13.71 4.07
CA ASP A 55 -34.51 -12.64 3.08
C ASP A 55 -34.00 -11.29 3.64
N ALA A 56 -34.36 -10.96 4.88
CA ALA A 56 -33.84 -9.78 5.58
C ALA A 56 -32.30 -9.82 5.74
N TYR A 57 -31.73 -11.00 6.06
CA TYR A 57 -30.28 -11.20 6.18
C TYR A 57 -29.56 -11.00 4.84
N LEU A 58 -30.12 -11.50 3.74
CA LEU A 58 -29.56 -11.33 2.39
C LEU A 58 -29.53 -9.84 1.98
N GLU A 59 -30.60 -9.09 2.29
CA GLU A 59 -30.66 -7.66 2.02
C GLU A 59 -29.60 -6.87 2.80
N GLU A 60 -29.48 -7.11 4.11
CA GLU A 60 -28.51 -6.41 4.96
C GLU A 60 -27.06 -6.69 4.50
N ARG A 61 -26.78 -7.94 4.13
CA ARG A 61 -25.48 -8.34 3.60
C ARG A 61 -25.18 -7.69 2.24
N SER A 62 -26.18 -7.54 1.39
CA SER A 62 -26.03 -6.86 0.10
C SER A 62 -25.69 -5.37 0.27
N LYS A 63 -26.32 -4.70 1.24
CA LYS A 63 -26.04 -3.30 1.61
C LYS A 63 -24.63 -3.16 2.18
N TYR A 64 -24.24 -4.05 3.09
CA TYR A 64 -22.89 -4.05 3.65
C TYR A 64 -21.81 -4.28 2.59
N LYS A 65 -22.03 -5.22 1.66
CA LYS A 65 -21.08 -5.49 0.56
C LYS A 65 -20.97 -4.29 -0.39
N LYS A 66 -22.09 -3.66 -0.76
CA LYS A 66 -22.10 -2.42 -1.57
C LYS A 66 -21.33 -1.30 -0.88
N ALA A 67 -21.57 -1.06 0.41
CA ALA A 67 -20.84 -0.04 1.17
C ALA A 67 -19.33 -0.33 1.29
N LEU A 68 -18.95 -1.61 1.39
CA LEU A 68 -17.54 -2.02 1.44
C LEU A 68 -16.84 -1.83 0.09
N ASP A 69 -17.53 -2.15 -0.99
CA ASP A 69 -17.02 -1.98 -2.36
C ASP A 69 -16.94 -0.49 -2.73
N GLU A 70 -17.93 0.31 -2.31
CA GLU A 70 -17.92 1.78 -2.47
C GLU A 70 -16.79 2.43 -1.67
N LYS A 71 -16.53 1.99 -0.43
CA LYS A 71 -15.34 2.42 0.34
C LYS A 71 -14.03 2.06 -0.34
N LYS A 72 -13.91 0.85 -0.90
CA LYS A 72 -12.72 0.41 -1.66
C LYS A 72 -12.55 1.16 -2.98
N GLU A 73 -13.64 1.57 -3.61
CA GLU A 73 -13.60 2.37 -4.84
C GLU A 73 -13.17 3.82 -4.56
N VAL A 74 -13.60 4.37 -3.42
CA VAL A 74 -13.14 5.69 -2.92
C VAL A 74 -11.65 5.64 -2.53
N GLU A 75 -11.16 4.57 -1.91
CA GLU A 75 -9.72 4.38 -1.65
C GLU A 75 -8.90 4.22 -2.93
N LYS A 76 -9.41 3.53 -3.96
CA LYS A 76 -8.70 3.35 -5.24
C LYS A 76 -8.69 4.60 -6.12
N LYS A 77 -9.65 5.52 -5.97
CA LYS A 77 -9.68 6.79 -6.70
C LYS A 77 -8.85 7.89 -6.03
N GLN A 78 -8.36 7.67 -4.81
CA GLN A 78 -7.27 8.45 -4.24
C GLN A 78 -5.93 7.94 -4.80
N LYS A 79 -5.63 8.36 -6.04
CA LYS A 79 -4.22 8.62 -6.42
C LYS A 79 -3.57 9.38 -5.27
N PRO A 80 -2.33 9.07 -4.87
CA PRO A 80 -1.73 9.65 -3.69
C PRO A 80 -1.86 11.17 -3.82
N THR A 81 -2.69 11.74 -2.94
CA THR A 81 -2.71 13.15 -2.61
C THR A 81 -1.25 13.57 -2.58
N LYS A 82 -0.90 14.64 -3.30
CA LYS A 82 0.43 15.27 -3.23
C LYS A 82 0.84 15.25 -1.78
N VAL A 83 1.67 14.28 -1.40
CA VAL A 83 2.15 14.17 -0.03
C VAL A 83 2.92 15.46 0.14
N ASN A 84 2.51 16.25 1.12
CA ASN A 84 3.23 17.44 1.52
C ASN A 84 4.61 16.93 2.00
N LEU A 85 5.53 16.78 1.04
CA LEU A 85 6.87 16.25 1.21
C LEU A 85 7.79 17.30 1.85
N ASP A 86 7.27 18.51 2.08
CA ASP A 86 7.98 19.56 2.78
C ASP A 86 8.39 19.14 4.20
N ASN A 87 7.74 18.11 4.78
CA ASN A 87 8.00 17.62 6.14
C ASN A 87 8.56 16.19 6.22
N THR A 88 9.20 15.69 5.15
CA THR A 88 9.98 14.44 5.26
C THR A 88 11.25 14.70 6.08
N PRO A 89 11.58 13.83 7.06
CA PRO A 89 12.84 13.93 7.80
C PRO A 89 14.02 13.85 6.82
N PRO A 90 15.16 14.51 7.13
CA PRO A 90 16.35 14.46 6.29
C PRO A 90 16.75 13.02 5.91
N ASN A 91 17.09 12.84 4.65
CA ASN A 91 17.56 11.59 4.09
C ASN A 91 18.73 11.89 3.13
N LYS A 92 19.68 10.96 3.02
CA LYS A 92 20.79 11.03 2.07
C LYS A 92 20.32 10.88 0.62
N ILE A 93 19.08 10.44 0.40
CA ILE A 93 18.47 10.31 -0.92
C ILE A 93 17.46 11.44 -1.15
N LEU A 94 17.62 12.18 -2.24
CA LEU A 94 16.64 13.13 -2.75
C LEU A 94 15.75 12.47 -3.79
N LEU A 95 14.45 12.76 -3.71
CA LEU A 95 13.43 12.41 -4.68
C LEU A 95 13.13 13.62 -5.55
N ILE A 96 13.35 13.48 -6.86
CA ILE A 96 12.94 14.42 -7.89
C ILE A 96 11.64 13.92 -8.51
N GLN A 97 10.62 14.77 -8.59
CA GLN A 97 9.33 14.45 -9.20
C GLN A 97 8.97 15.45 -10.28
N ASP A 98 7.96 15.10 -11.07
CA ASP A 98 7.45 15.92 -12.18
C ASP A 98 8.50 16.16 -13.27
N LEU A 99 9.36 15.16 -13.52
CA LEU A 99 10.36 15.22 -14.59
C LEU A 99 9.70 15.23 -15.98
N PRO A 100 10.22 16.00 -16.95
CA PRO A 100 9.90 15.85 -18.36
C PRO A 100 10.09 14.42 -18.86
N ALA A 101 9.29 13.99 -19.84
CA ALA A 101 9.32 12.63 -20.38
C ALA A 101 10.64 12.29 -21.10
N ASP A 102 11.32 13.32 -21.61
CA ASP A 102 12.59 13.26 -22.32
C ASP A 102 13.80 13.53 -21.40
N THR A 103 13.59 13.62 -20.08
CA THR A 103 14.70 13.80 -19.13
C THR A 103 15.59 12.57 -19.13
N THR A 104 16.88 12.79 -19.29
CA THR A 104 17.91 11.76 -19.25
C THR A 104 18.65 11.74 -17.92
N ARG A 105 19.44 10.68 -17.67
CA ARG A 105 20.26 10.61 -16.46
C ARG A 105 21.35 11.69 -16.49
N GLU A 106 21.85 11.99 -17.68
CA GLU A 106 22.89 12.96 -17.96
C GLU A 106 22.44 14.38 -17.58
N ASP A 107 21.20 14.75 -17.95
CA ASP A 107 20.58 16.03 -17.56
C ASP A 107 20.57 16.22 -16.04
N LEU A 108 20.23 15.16 -15.29
CA LEU A 108 20.23 15.17 -13.82
C LEU A 108 21.65 15.16 -13.25
N SER A 109 22.56 14.42 -13.89
CA SER A 109 23.95 14.34 -13.46
C SER A 109 24.63 15.69 -13.53
N GLU A 110 24.41 16.47 -14.59
CA GLU A 110 25.02 17.81 -14.75
C GLU A 110 24.60 18.80 -13.65
N VAL A 111 23.40 18.63 -13.10
CA VAL A 111 22.90 19.45 -11.99
C VAL A 111 23.44 18.94 -10.66
N PHE A 112 23.28 17.65 -10.37
CA PHE A 112 23.54 17.10 -9.04
C PHE A 112 25.00 16.73 -8.78
N SER A 113 25.82 16.49 -9.82
CA SER A 113 27.25 16.17 -9.65
C SER A 113 28.10 17.37 -9.20
N LYS A 114 27.55 18.59 -9.27
CA LYS A 114 28.20 19.82 -8.77
C LYS A 114 28.19 19.89 -7.25
N HIS A 115 27.35 19.10 -6.59
CA HIS A 115 27.26 19.06 -5.13
C HIS A 115 28.23 18.02 -4.55
N VAL A 116 28.86 18.37 -3.44
CA VAL A 116 29.77 17.49 -2.71
C VAL A 116 29.01 16.27 -2.18
N GLY A 117 29.63 15.10 -2.25
CA GLY A 117 29.06 13.86 -1.73
C GLY A 117 27.99 13.23 -2.64
N PHE A 118 27.91 13.60 -3.92
CA PHE A 118 27.09 12.91 -4.92
C PHE A 118 27.58 11.46 -5.11
N VAL A 119 26.65 10.49 -5.10
CA VAL A 119 26.96 9.06 -5.24
C VAL A 119 26.36 8.48 -6.52
N GLU A 120 25.04 8.49 -6.65
CA GLU A 120 24.35 7.85 -7.77
C GLU A 120 23.02 8.55 -8.12
N ILE A 121 22.59 8.45 -9.38
CA ILE A 121 21.24 8.77 -9.83
C ILE A 121 20.54 7.51 -10.35
N ARG A 122 19.34 7.26 -9.84
CA ARG A 122 18.41 6.26 -10.36
C ARG A 122 17.18 6.92 -10.97
N LEU A 123 17.12 6.97 -12.29
CA LEU A 123 15.98 7.51 -13.04
C LEU A 123 14.91 6.42 -13.24
N VAL A 124 13.66 6.76 -12.97
CA VAL A 124 12.48 5.93 -13.26
C VAL A 124 11.56 6.68 -14.22
N ALA A 125 11.89 6.62 -15.52
CA ALA A 125 11.21 7.36 -16.57
C ALA A 125 9.69 7.09 -16.60
N VAL A 126 9.27 5.83 -16.39
CA VAL A 126 7.85 5.43 -16.35
C VAL A 126 7.03 6.22 -15.33
N ARG A 127 7.65 6.63 -14.23
CA ARG A 127 6.99 7.39 -13.16
C ARG A 127 7.36 8.87 -13.16
N ARG A 128 8.22 9.32 -14.09
CA ARG A 128 8.76 10.69 -14.13
C ARG A 128 9.37 11.13 -12.80
N VAL A 129 10.11 10.21 -12.18
CA VAL A 129 10.82 10.45 -10.92
C VAL A 129 12.28 10.01 -11.01
N ALA A 130 13.15 10.64 -10.25
CA ALA A 130 14.52 10.20 -10.05
C ALA A 130 14.88 10.21 -8.58
N PHE A 131 15.79 9.31 -8.21
CA PHE A 131 16.40 9.25 -6.89
C PHE A 131 17.86 9.64 -7.02
N VAL A 132 18.28 10.64 -6.25
CA VAL A 132 19.66 11.12 -6.21
C VAL A 132 20.23 10.77 -4.85
N GLU A 133 21.19 9.86 -4.81
CA GLU A 133 21.85 9.45 -3.57
C GLU A 133 23.10 10.28 -3.31
N PHE A 134 23.20 10.74 -2.07
CA PHE A 134 24.38 11.37 -1.51
C PHE A 134 25.02 10.48 -0.44
N GLU A 135 26.28 10.78 -0.12
CA GLU A 135 27.06 10.09 0.89
C GLU A 135 26.42 10.20 2.28
N SER A 136 25.84 11.37 2.59
CA SER A 136 25.23 11.65 3.89
C SER A 136 24.00 12.56 3.80
N GLU A 137 23.18 12.55 4.86
CA GLU A 137 22.07 13.50 5.02
C GLU A 137 22.60 14.95 5.07
N LYS A 138 23.81 15.16 5.62
CA LYS A 138 24.44 16.49 5.74
C LYS A 138 24.79 17.10 4.38
N THR A 139 25.20 16.28 3.42
CA THR A 139 25.51 16.69 2.05
C THR A 139 24.26 16.81 1.18
N ALA A 140 23.19 16.08 1.50
CA ALA A 140 21.91 16.14 0.79
C ALA A 140 21.08 17.40 1.11
N ILE A 141 21.15 17.94 2.34
CA ILE A 141 20.44 19.16 2.76
C ILE A 141 20.73 20.36 1.83
N PRO A 142 22.00 20.80 1.65
CA PRO A 142 22.30 21.95 0.80
C PRO A 142 21.95 21.68 -0.66
N ALA A 143 22.08 20.44 -1.13
CA ALA A 143 21.69 20.06 -2.48
C ALA A 143 20.16 20.19 -2.71
N LYS A 144 19.33 19.83 -1.71
CA LYS A 144 17.88 20.04 -1.78
C LYS A 144 17.54 21.54 -1.84
N GLU A 145 18.08 22.32 -0.91
CA GLU A 145 17.76 23.75 -0.78
C GLU A 145 18.17 24.54 -2.03
N GLN A 146 19.35 24.27 -2.57
CA GLN A 146 19.85 24.95 -3.77
C GLN A 146 19.08 24.57 -5.05
N ASN A 147 18.54 23.35 -5.11
CA ASN A 147 17.75 22.87 -6.25
C ASN A 147 16.24 22.98 -6.00
N GLN A 148 15.81 23.73 -4.99
CA GLN A 148 14.39 23.94 -4.74
C GLN A 148 13.78 24.77 -5.86
N GLY A 149 12.84 24.19 -6.60
CA GLY A 149 12.23 24.82 -7.77
C GLY A 149 13.11 24.79 -9.02
N LEU A 150 14.05 23.83 -9.10
CA LEU A 150 14.81 23.51 -10.30
C LEU A 150 13.88 23.40 -11.52
N THR A 151 14.34 23.90 -12.65
CA THR A 151 13.66 23.78 -13.95
C THR A 151 14.54 22.93 -14.86
N ILE A 152 13.98 21.84 -15.39
CA ILE A 152 14.64 20.95 -16.35
C ILE A 152 13.82 21.02 -17.64
N ARG A 153 14.47 21.37 -18.76
CA ARG A 153 13.83 21.46 -20.08
C ARG A 153 12.53 22.30 -20.05
N GLU A 154 12.61 23.48 -19.43
CA GLU A 154 11.50 24.42 -19.26
C GLU A 154 10.34 23.94 -18.36
N GLN A 155 10.44 22.76 -17.74
CA GLN A 155 9.48 22.26 -16.77
C GLN A 155 10.03 22.36 -15.35
N LYS A 156 9.25 22.95 -14.45
CA LYS A 156 9.57 23.00 -13.02
C LYS A 156 9.44 21.60 -12.41
N VAL A 157 10.47 21.17 -11.67
CA VAL A 157 10.51 19.88 -10.99
C VAL A 157 10.44 20.07 -9.48
N SER A 158 9.93 19.05 -8.79
CA SER A 158 9.80 19.05 -7.33
C SER A 158 10.95 18.26 -6.70
N VAL A 159 11.70 18.86 -5.77
CA VAL A 159 12.85 18.23 -5.09
C VAL A 159 12.55 18.07 -3.60
N ASN A 160 12.52 16.82 -3.12
CA ASN A 160 12.19 16.47 -1.74
C ASN A 160 13.09 15.37 -1.18
N TYR A 161 13.05 15.09 0.12
CA TYR A 161 13.73 13.89 0.64
C TYR A 161 12.95 12.63 0.26
N ALA A 162 13.66 11.56 -0.07
CA ALA A 162 13.06 10.25 -0.23
C ALA A 162 12.57 9.73 1.13
N LYS A 163 11.46 8.98 1.12
CA LYS A 163 11.02 8.27 2.32
C LYS A 163 12.07 7.22 2.71
N LYS A 164 12.36 7.10 4.01
CA LYS A 164 13.15 5.98 4.56
C LYS A 164 12.41 4.67 4.36
#